data_AF-A0A6B3FQ84-F1
#
_entry.id   AF-A0A6B3FQ84-F1
#
_cell.length_a   1.000
_cell.length_b   1.000
_cell.length_c   1.000
_cell.angle_alpha   90.00
_cell.angle_beta   90.00
_cell.angle_gamma   90.00
#
_symmetry.space_group_name_H-M   'P 1'
#
loop_
_entity.id
_entity.type
_entity.pdbx_description
1 polymer ?
#
loop_
_entity_poly.entity_id
_entity_poly.type
_entity_poly.pdbx_seq_one_letter_code
_entity_poly.pdbx_strand_id
1 'polypeptide(L)'
;HLVEALNPPRSLSRHPLFQVMLAWQSIADAPVALGPEATARLTAVPSGTAKFDLTLNAGELPGGGIGGFLEFRTDLFDRSTAQALADRLSRLLTAAAERPRTPVGLLPVLGEDEVHRALVEANGVPSGDRPAPLTLAEVYGAAARRHPERVAVTCEGDSLTYAELSSRAQSLARLLADRNIGPGSIVALALPRSLDLVAGLLAVSLAGAAYLPMDPDYPADRLAYMLDDARPAALITDAATAGRLPAHDLPLITVDEAAGFPDGPITQADRTRPLTPQDPAYVIYTSG
;
A
#
# COMPACT_ATOMS: atom_id res chain seq x y z
N HIS A 1 36.00 15.19 -25.39
CA HIS A 1 36.13 13.81 -25.85
C HIS A 1 35.03 12.85 -25.37
N LEU A 2 34.87 12.49 -24.08
CA LEU A 2 33.87 11.47 -23.70
C LEU A 2 32.40 11.95 -23.77
N VAL A 3 32.08 13.15 -23.27
CA VAL A 3 30.71 13.72 -23.34
C VAL A 3 30.27 13.91 -24.79
N GLU A 4 31.19 14.32 -25.66
CA GLU A 4 30.92 14.48 -27.10
C GLU A 4 30.70 13.13 -27.78
N ALA A 5 31.47 12.10 -27.40
CA ALA A 5 31.32 10.76 -27.94
C ALA A 5 30.00 10.07 -27.51
N LEU A 6 29.58 10.27 -26.26
CA LEU A 6 28.35 9.68 -25.73
C LEU A 6 27.10 10.52 -26.03
N ASN A 7 27.28 11.81 -26.32
CA ASN A 7 26.24 12.79 -26.65
C ASN A 7 24.95 12.67 -25.81
N PRO A 8 25.02 12.67 -24.46
CA PRO A 8 23.84 12.54 -23.62
C PRO A 8 22.92 13.78 -23.76
N PRO A 9 21.61 13.64 -23.48
CA PRO A 9 20.69 14.76 -23.47
C PRO A 9 21.21 15.89 -22.58
N ARG A 10 21.49 17.06 -23.18
CA ARG A 10 22.03 18.21 -22.46
C ARG A 10 20.95 18.79 -21.55
N SER A 11 21.34 19.07 -20.31
CA SER A 11 20.51 19.77 -19.34
C SER A 11 21.35 20.83 -18.64
N LEU A 12 20.75 21.98 -18.34
CA LEU A 12 21.37 23.01 -17.50
C LEU A 12 21.21 22.70 -16.01
N SER A 13 20.37 21.75 -15.63
CA SER A 13 20.05 21.44 -14.22
C SER A 13 20.91 20.33 -13.59
N ARG A 14 21.69 19.60 -14.40
CA ARG A 14 22.52 18.48 -13.95
C ARG A 14 23.76 18.34 -14.82
N HIS A 15 24.83 17.83 -14.21
CA HIS A 15 26.04 17.50 -14.93
C HIS A 15 25.80 16.27 -15.85
N PRO A 16 26.38 16.22 -17.07
CA PRO A 16 25.91 15.35 -18.16
C PRO A 16 26.12 13.83 -17.96
N LEU A 17 27.04 13.41 -17.08
CA LEU A 17 27.40 11.99 -16.92
C LEU A 17 27.25 11.46 -15.49
N PHE A 18 27.54 12.28 -14.48
CA PHE A 18 27.47 11.90 -13.07
C PHE A 18 27.15 13.13 -12.24
N GLN A 19 26.52 12.93 -11.09
CA GLN A 19 26.08 14.00 -10.17
C GLN A 19 26.79 13.93 -8.82
N VAL A 20 27.43 12.79 -8.53
CA VAL A 20 28.20 12.56 -7.30
C VAL A 20 29.65 12.33 -7.67
N MET A 21 30.56 13.09 -7.05
CA MET A 21 32.00 12.94 -7.23
C MET A 21 32.65 12.42 -5.94
N LEU A 22 33.54 11.43 -6.09
CA LEU A 22 34.47 11.02 -5.04
C LEU A 22 35.87 11.46 -5.47
N ALA A 23 36.51 12.28 -4.65
CA ALA A 23 37.91 12.67 -4.82
C ALA A 23 38.72 12.11 -3.65
N TRP A 24 39.76 11.33 -3.99
CA TRP A 24 40.71 10.81 -3.01
C TRP A 24 42.03 11.56 -3.13
N GLN A 25 42.44 12.25 -2.08
CA GLN A 25 43.68 13.03 -2.07
C GLN A 25 44.43 12.83 -0.76
N SER A 26 45.76 12.73 -0.83
CA SER A 26 46.58 12.73 0.39
C SER A 26 46.45 14.11 1.05
N ILE A 27 45.82 14.18 2.22
CA ILE A 27 45.68 15.42 2.98
C ILE A 27 47.01 15.64 3.71
N ALA A 28 47.96 16.28 3.03
CA ALA A 28 49.21 16.68 3.65
C ALA A 28 48.95 17.90 4.57
N ASP A 29 48.74 17.64 5.87
CA ASP A 29 48.77 18.68 6.92
C ASP A 29 50.21 18.91 7.43
N ALA A 30 51.16 18.89 6.50
CA ALA A 30 52.55 19.21 6.81
C ALA A 30 52.73 20.73 6.79
N PRO A 31 53.37 21.33 7.82
CA PRO A 31 53.72 22.74 7.78
C PRO A 31 54.61 23.03 6.57
N VAL A 32 54.25 24.03 5.79
CA VAL A 32 55.06 24.54 4.69
C VAL A 32 56.08 25.52 5.28
N ALA A 33 57.36 25.23 5.12
CA ALA A 33 58.41 26.15 5.53
C ALA A 33 58.39 27.40 4.63
N LEU A 34 58.34 28.59 5.25
CA LEU A 34 58.40 29.88 4.56
C LEU A 34 59.76 30.57 4.73
N GLY A 35 60.75 29.83 5.23
CA GLY A 35 62.07 30.32 5.60
C GLY A 35 62.57 29.63 6.89
N PRO A 36 63.71 30.09 7.45
CA PRO A 36 64.31 29.49 8.64
C PRO A 36 63.54 29.72 9.95
N GLU A 37 62.68 30.74 10.02
CA GLU A 37 61.97 31.14 11.25
C GLU A 37 60.44 31.08 11.15
N ALA A 38 59.89 30.63 10.02
CA ALA A 38 58.44 30.69 9.77
C ALA A 38 57.91 29.43 9.08
N THR A 39 56.74 28.99 9.52
CA THR A 39 55.97 27.90 8.91
C THR A 39 54.53 28.33 8.69
N ALA A 40 53.91 27.87 7.61
CA ALA A 40 52.49 28.03 7.33
C ALA A 40 51.78 26.68 7.34
N ARG A 41 50.47 26.70 7.59
CA ARG A 41 49.57 25.56 7.40
C ARG A 41 48.50 25.94 6.40
N LEU A 42 48.12 24.98 5.57
CA LEU A 42 47.01 25.14 4.65
C LEU A 42 45.70 25.01 5.45
N THR A 43 44.90 26.05 5.41
CA THR A 43 43.54 26.02 5.96
C THR A 43 42.56 25.96 4.81
N ALA A 44 41.68 24.96 4.81
CA ALA A 44 40.59 24.90 3.84
C ALA A 44 39.64 26.08 4.06
N VAL A 45 39.38 26.85 3.00
CA VAL A 45 38.41 27.95 3.02
C VAL A 45 37.16 27.49 2.25
N PRO A 46 35.96 27.63 2.82
CA PRO A 46 34.73 27.34 2.09
C PRO A 46 34.62 28.20 0.83
N SER A 47 34.49 27.56 -0.33
CA SER A 47 34.36 28.25 -1.62
C SER A 47 32.99 28.94 -1.78
N GLY A 48 31.99 28.55 -0.98
CA GLY A 48 30.60 28.99 -1.10
C GLY A 48 29.89 28.45 -2.35
N THR A 49 30.50 27.53 -3.08
CA THR A 49 29.98 26.98 -4.33
C THR A 49 30.05 25.45 -4.32
N ALA A 50 29.16 24.81 -5.08
CA ALA A 50 29.18 23.36 -5.30
C ALA A 50 29.28 23.07 -6.80
N LYS A 51 30.27 22.28 -7.22
CA LYS A 51 30.49 21.97 -8.66
C LYS A 51 29.61 20.83 -9.17
N PHE A 52 29.20 19.95 -8.26
CA PHE A 52 28.32 18.82 -8.48
C PHE A 52 27.22 18.81 -7.41
N ASP A 53 26.24 17.92 -7.54
CA ASP A 53 25.17 17.83 -6.54
C ASP A 53 25.73 17.41 -5.18
N LEU A 54 26.68 16.47 -5.18
CA LEU A 54 27.42 16.01 -4.01
C LEU A 54 28.87 15.67 -4.36
N THR A 55 29.84 16.16 -3.58
CA THR A 55 31.26 15.82 -3.72
C THR A 55 31.84 15.40 -2.38
N LEU A 56 32.29 14.15 -2.27
CA LEU A 56 33.07 13.68 -1.14
C LEU A 56 34.57 13.82 -1.47
N ASN A 57 35.26 14.68 -0.74
CA ASN A 57 36.72 14.74 -0.74
C ASN A 57 37.20 14.00 0.50
N ALA A 58 37.98 12.94 0.32
CA ALA A 58 38.50 12.12 1.41
C ALA A 58 39.98 11.80 1.20
N GLY A 59 40.67 11.49 2.29
CA GLY A 59 42.08 11.17 2.29
C GLY A 59 42.55 10.57 3.59
N GLU A 60 43.75 10.00 3.57
CA GLU A 60 44.39 9.50 4.78
C GLU A 60 44.84 10.68 5.66
N LEU A 61 44.55 10.57 6.96
CA LEU A 61 45.01 11.55 7.94
C LEU A 61 46.41 11.19 8.48
N PRO A 62 47.24 12.19 8.83
CA PRO A 62 48.46 11.94 9.59
C PRO A 62 48.12 11.25 10.92
N GLY A 63 48.72 10.09 11.18
CA GLY A 63 48.44 9.28 12.38
C GLY A 63 47.38 8.18 12.17
N GLY A 64 46.85 8.04 10.96
CA GLY A 64 45.94 6.96 10.58
C GLY A 64 44.46 7.39 10.54
N GLY A 65 43.65 6.60 9.83
CA GLY A 65 42.24 6.90 9.59
C GLY A 65 42.01 7.71 8.31
N ILE A 66 40.73 7.97 8.03
CA ILE A 66 40.25 8.67 6.83
C ILE A 66 39.53 9.94 7.27
N GLY A 67 39.92 11.07 6.71
CA GLY A 67 39.30 12.37 6.95
C GLY A 67 38.98 13.08 5.65
N GLY A 68 38.16 14.12 5.74
CA GLY A 68 37.70 14.81 4.54
C GLY A 68 36.52 15.75 4.80
N PHE A 69 35.90 16.17 3.71
CA PHE A 69 34.71 17.01 3.74
C PHE A 69 33.74 16.64 2.62
N LEU A 70 32.46 16.89 2.90
CA LEU A 70 31.36 16.71 1.96
C LEU A 70 30.91 18.10 1.48
N GLU A 71 31.11 18.38 0.20
CA GLU A 71 30.56 19.55 -0.49
C GLU A 71 29.23 19.15 -1.13
N PHE A 72 28.19 19.99 -0.99
CA PHE A 72 26.87 19.69 -1.50
C PHE A 72 26.16 20.96 -2.00
N ARG A 73 25.26 20.77 -2.96
CA ARG A 73 24.44 21.87 -3.49
C ARG A 73 23.27 22.14 -2.54
N THR A 74 23.20 23.35 -1.98
CA THR A 74 22.20 23.72 -0.97
C THR A 74 20.77 23.74 -1.47
N ASP A 75 20.58 23.90 -2.78
CA ASP A 75 19.25 23.79 -3.41
C ASP A 75 18.69 22.36 -3.41
N LEU A 76 19.53 21.36 -3.14
CA LEU A 76 19.17 19.93 -3.10
C LEU A 76 19.28 19.32 -1.71
N PHE A 77 20.25 19.76 -0.91
CA PHE A 77 20.55 19.20 0.39
C PHE A 77 20.66 20.30 1.44
N ASP A 78 20.01 20.07 2.58
CA ASP A 78 20.35 20.79 3.80
C ASP A 78 21.52 20.11 4.53
N ARG A 79 22.08 20.82 5.51
CA ARG A 79 23.21 20.34 6.30
C ARG A 79 22.88 19.02 7.03
N SER A 80 21.68 18.89 7.58
CA SER A 80 21.25 17.67 8.29
C SER A 80 21.23 16.44 7.37
N THR A 81 20.77 16.61 6.13
CA THR A 81 20.71 15.56 5.12
C THR A 81 22.11 15.15 4.69
N ALA A 82 22.97 16.13 4.41
CA ALA A 82 24.37 15.88 4.06
C ALA A 82 25.12 15.16 5.20
N GLN A 83 24.89 15.57 6.45
CA GLN A 83 25.47 14.90 7.62
C GLN A 83 24.95 13.46 7.74
N ALA A 84 23.65 13.24 7.62
CA ALA A 84 23.08 11.89 7.67
C ALA A 84 23.66 10.97 6.58
N LEU A 85 23.90 11.48 5.37
CA LEU A 85 24.57 10.71 4.31
C LEU A 85 26.02 10.35 4.67
N ALA A 86 26.78 11.30 5.25
CA ALA A 86 28.14 11.04 5.71
C ALA A 86 28.18 9.99 6.85
N ASP A 87 27.25 10.09 7.80
CA ASP A 87 27.15 9.15 8.92
C ASP A 87 26.77 7.73 8.43
N ARG A 88 25.83 7.64 7.48
CA ARG A 88 25.44 6.37 6.83
C ARG A 88 26.59 5.74 6.04
N LEU A 89 27.34 6.54 5.28
CA LEU A 89 28.52 6.06 4.57
C LEU A 89 29.59 5.56 5.55
N SER A 90 29.83 6.29 6.63
CA SER A 90 30.79 5.90 7.66
C SER A 90 30.39 4.56 8.30
N ARG A 91 29.11 4.39 8.67
CA ARG A 91 28.58 3.12 9.17
C ARG A 91 28.79 1.97 8.20
N LEU A 92 28.45 2.19 6.93
CA LEU A 92 28.61 1.19 5.87
C LEU A 92 30.07 0.74 5.73
N LEU A 93 31.01 1.70 5.67
CA LEU A 93 32.43 1.43 5.54
C LEU A 93 33.01 0.72 6.78
N THR A 94 32.62 1.14 7.98
CA THR A 94 33.01 0.46 9.23
C THR A 94 32.52 -0.99 9.23
N ALA A 95 31.25 -1.22 8.92
CA ALA A 95 30.69 -2.57 8.86
C ALA A 95 31.37 -3.45 7.80
N ALA A 96 31.70 -2.89 6.64
CA ALA A 96 32.43 -3.60 5.59
C ALA A 96 33.85 -3.99 6.04
N ALA A 97 34.54 -3.09 6.76
CA ALA A 97 35.88 -3.35 7.27
C ALA A 97 35.90 -4.40 8.39
N GLU A 98 34.94 -4.35 9.31
CA GLU A 98 34.81 -5.32 10.42
C GLU A 98 34.35 -6.71 9.93
N ARG A 99 33.54 -6.76 8.88
CA ARG A 99 32.93 -8.01 8.38
C ARG A 99 33.10 -8.17 6.86
N PRO A 100 34.34 -8.35 6.36
CA PRO A 100 34.67 -8.28 4.93
C PRO A 100 34.06 -9.39 4.06
N ARG A 101 33.55 -10.47 4.68
CA ARG A 101 32.86 -11.56 3.97
C ARG A 101 31.34 -11.38 3.90
N THR A 102 30.80 -10.33 4.51
CA THR A 102 29.36 -10.04 4.47
C THR A 102 28.97 -9.53 3.08
N PRO A 103 27.95 -10.10 2.43
CA PRO A 103 27.40 -9.56 1.19
C PRO A 103 27.02 -8.07 1.33
N VAL A 104 27.33 -7.25 0.33
CA VAL A 104 27.12 -5.79 0.38
C VAL A 104 25.67 -5.41 0.72
N GLY A 105 24.69 -6.14 0.18
CA GLY A 105 23.27 -5.92 0.44
C GLY A 105 22.81 -6.20 1.88
N LEU A 106 23.66 -6.80 2.71
CA LEU A 106 23.38 -7.07 4.14
C LEU A 106 24.12 -6.13 5.08
N LEU A 107 24.91 -5.19 4.55
CA LEU A 107 25.61 -4.22 5.38
C LEU A 107 24.63 -3.11 5.83
N PRO A 108 24.68 -2.71 7.11
CA PRO A 108 23.81 -1.67 7.63
C PRO A 108 24.19 -0.30 7.05
N VAL A 109 23.19 0.40 6.51
CA VAL A 109 23.33 1.80 6.08
C VAL A 109 22.69 2.72 7.12
N LEU A 110 21.47 2.40 7.54
CA LEU A 110 20.71 3.16 8.53
C LEU A 110 21.26 2.93 9.94
N GLY A 111 21.26 3.98 10.76
CA GLY A 111 21.53 3.87 12.19
C GLY A 111 20.35 3.29 12.96
N GLU A 112 20.58 2.86 14.21
CA GLU A 112 19.54 2.27 15.06
C GLU A 112 18.34 3.21 15.23
N ASP A 113 18.56 4.50 15.47
CA ASP A 113 17.50 5.50 15.58
C ASP A 113 16.70 5.66 14.28
N GLU A 114 17.35 5.56 13.12
CA GLU A 114 16.68 5.66 11.82
C GLU A 114 15.80 4.44 11.56
N VAL A 115 16.29 3.25 11.94
CA VAL A 115 15.53 2.00 11.91
C VAL A 115 14.36 2.07 12.88
N HIS A 116 14.57 2.55 14.10
CA HIS A 116 13.51 2.69 15.09
C HIS A 116 12.39 3.60 14.61
N ARG A 117 12.73 4.79 14.08
CA ARG A 117 11.73 5.71 13.51
C ARG A 117 10.98 5.08 12.34
N ALA A 118 11.67 4.40 11.43
CA ALA A 118 11.05 3.77 10.27
C ALA A 118 10.17 2.58 10.64
N LEU A 119 10.56 1.77 11.63
CA LEU A 119 9.87 0.53 11.96
C LEU A 119 8.85 0.65 13.09
N VAL A 120 9.03 1.59 14.01
CA VAL A 120 8.20 1.73 15.21
C VAL A 120 7.33 2.98 15.09
N GLU A 121 7.95 4.15 14.94
CA GLU A 121 7.19 5.41 14.92
C GLU A 121 6.30 5.53 13.68
N ALA A 122 6.82 5.15 12.51
CA ALA A 122 6.08 5.27 11.26
C ALA A 122 5.04 4.16 11.03
N ASN A 123 5.16 3.00 11.69
CA ASN A 123 4.25 1.85 11.50
C ASN A 123 3.03 1.87 12.46
N GLY A 124 2.89 2.92 13.27
CA GLY A 124 1.73 3.11 14.14
C GLY A 124 1.73 2.27 15.42
N VAL A 125 0.57 2.21 16.08
CA VAL A 125 0.43 1.63 17.42
C VAL A 125 0.60 0.10 17.38
N PRO A 126 1.43 -0.49 18.26
CA PRO A 126 1.58 -1.94 18.36
C PRO A 126 0.23 -2.65 18.54
N SER A 127 0.05 -3.78 17.85
CA SER A 127 -1.21 -4.54 17.79
C SER A 127 -1.66 -5.20 19.10
N GLY A 128 -0.99 -4.91 20.23
CA GLY A 128 -1.14 -5.63 21.50
C GLY A 128 -2.52 -5.52 22.14
N ASP A 129 -3.23 -4.41 21.94
CA ASP A 129 -4.52 -4.13 22.58
C ASP A 129 -5.70 -4.08 21.59
N ARG A 130 -5.57 -4.70 20.40
CA ARG A 130 -6.70 -4.75 19.48
C ARG A 130 -7.78 -5.70 20.03
N PRO A 131 -9.04 -5.26 20.14
CA PRO A 131 -10.13 -6.17 20.47
C PRO A 131 -10.20 -7.31 19.46
N ALA A 132 -10.75 -8.45 19.90
CA ALA A 132 -10.96 -9.60 19.03
C ALA A 132 -11.67 -9.15 17.73
N PRO A 133 -11.16 -9.54 16.55
CA PRO A 133 -11.73 -9.09 15.29
C PRO A 133 -13.17 -9.59 15.16
N LEU A 134 -14.06 -8.70 14.76
CA LEU A 134 -15.45 -9.03 14.45
C LEU A 134 -15.64 -9.08 12.93
N THR A 135 -16.55 -9.92 12.48
CA THR A 135 -17.01 -9.98 11.09
C THR A 135 -17.92 -8.80 10.77
N LEU A 136 -18.01 -8.43 9.48
CA LEU A 136 -18.95 -7.39 9.05
C LEU A 136 -20.40 -7.73 9.40
N ALA A 137 -20.76 -9.02 9.32
CA ALA A 137 -22.09 -9.51 9.71
C ALA A 137 -22.39 -9.25 11.20
N GLU A 138 -21.41 -9.44 12.10
CA GLU A 138 -21.57 -9.16 13.53
C GLU A 138 -21.70 -7.65 13.80
N VAL A 139 -20.82 -6.85 13.19
CA VAL A 139 -20.83 -5.39 13.37
C VAL A 139 -22.14 -4.79 12.85
N TYR A 140 -22.55 -5.17 11.63
CA TYR A 140 -23.81 -4.69 11.05
C TYR A 140 -25.03 -5.17 11.83
N GLY A 141 -25.08 -6.47 12.17
CA GLY A 141 -26.21 -7.04 12.91
C GLY A 141 -26.41 -6.40 14.28
N ALA A 142 -25.32 -6.05 14.98
CA ALA A 142 -25.39 -5.32 16.23
C ALA A 142 -25.92 -3.88 16.05
N ALA A 143 -25.46 -3.17 15.01
CA ALA A 143 -25.93 -1.83 14.69
C ALA A 143 -27.43 -1.82 14.30
N ALA A 144 -27.85 -2.74 13.43
CA ALA A 144 -29.22 -2.85 12.98
C ALA A 144 -30.21 -3.11 14.13
N ARG A 145 -29.86 -4.01 15.06
CA ARG A 145 -30.68 -4.26 16.26
C ARG A 145 -30.74 -3.06 17.20
N ARG A 146 -29.67 -2.27 17.30
CA ARG A 146 -29.60 -1.12 18.20
C ARG A 146 -30.34 0.10 17.64
N HIS A 147 -30.43 0.22 16.32
CA HIS A 147 -30.91 1.42 15.64
C HIS A 147 -31.90 1.13 14.49
N PRO A 148 -32.94 0.29 14.68
CA PRO A 148 -33.79 -0.19 13.59
C PRO A 148 -34.45 0.94 12.78
N GLU A 149 -34.95 1.97 13.44
CA GLU A 149 -35.69 3.09 12.81
C GLU A 149 -34.79 4.20 12.24
N ARG A 150 -33.46 4.11 12.39
CA ARG A 150 -32.56 5.11 11.82
C ARG A 150 -32.36 4.85 10.33
N VAL A 151 -32.29 5.92 9.54
CA VAL A 151 -31.88 5.83 8.14
C VAL A 151 -30.47 5.24 8.06
N ALA A 152 -30.33 4.13 7.33
CA ALA A 152 -29.08 3.40 7.12
C ALA A 152 -28.43 3.77 5.79
N VAL A 153 -29.23 3.95 4.74
CA VAL A 153 -28.75 4.23 3.38
C VAL A 153 -29.72 5.15 2.65
N THR A 154 -29.19 6.02 1.82
CA THR A 154 -29.95 6.88 0.89
C THR A 154 -29.38 6.77 -0.52
N CYS A 155 -30.25 6.81 -1.52
CA CYS A 155 -29.86 6.81 -2.94
C CYS A 155 -30.90 7.59 -3.73
N GLU A 156 -30.48 8.61 -4.49
CA GLU A 156 -31.33 9.39 -5.40
C GLU A 156 -32.65 9.93 -4.82
N GLY A 157 -32.68 10.22 -3.51
CA GLY A 157 -33.86 10.76 -2.82
C GLY A 157 -34.67 9.72 -2.05
N ASP A 158 -34.45 8.43 -2.31
CA ASP A 158 -35.00 7.33 -1.52
C ASP A 158 -34.09 6.97 -0.34
N SER A 159 -34.68 6.36 0.69
CA SER A 159 -33.97 5.97 1.90
C SER A 159 -34.49 4.65 2.46
N LEU A 160 -33.61 3.85 3.05
CA LEU A 160 -33.98 2.71 3.88
C LEU A 160 -33.47 2.91 5.30
N THR A 161 -34.32 2.60 6.26
CA THR A 161 -33.95 2.40 7.65
C THR A 161 -33.08 1.14 7.82
N TYR A 162 -32.44 0.99 8.98
CA TYR A 162 -31.72 -0.25 9.30
C TYR A 162 -32.64 -1.47 9.26
N ALA A 163 -33.89 -1.35 9.73
CA ALA A 163 -34.87 -2.44 9.70
C ALA A 163 -35.20 -2.86 8.26
N GLU A 164 -35.51 -1.90 7.40
CA GLU A 164 -35.88 -2.18 5.99
C GLU A 164 -34.69 -2.74 5.19
N LEU A 165 -33.50 -2.15 5.35
CA LEU A 165 -32.28 -2.66 4.71
C LEU A 165 -31.95 -4.07 5.21
N SER A 166 -32.11 -4.31 6.51
CA SER A 166 -31.86 -5.61 7.13
C SER A 166 -32.84 -6.68 6.63
N SER A 167 -34.12 -6.33 6.44
CA SER A 167 -35.13 -7.24 5.89
C SER A 167 -34.74 -7.68 4.47
N ARG A 168 -34.46 -6.71 3.57
CA ARG A 168 -34.02 -7.01 2.19
C ARG A 168 -32.75 -7.87 2.15
N ALA A 169 -31.75 -7.51 2.96
CA ALA A 169 -30.49 -8.24 3.00
C ALA A 169 -30.64 -9.65 3.59
N GLN A 170 -31.52 -9.85 4.58
CA GLN A 170 -31.78 -11.15 5.19
C GLN A 170 -32.52 -12.10 4.25
N SER A 171 -33.53 -11.62 3.51
CA SER A 171 -34.21 -12.46 2.52
C SER A 171 -33.25 -12.98 1.46
N LEU A 172 -32.42 -12.09 0.93
CA LEU A 172 -31.40 -12.46 -0.07
C LEU A 172 -30.33 -13.38 0.53
N ALA A 173 -29.88 -13.13 1.76
CA ALA A 173 -28.93 -14.01 2.44
C ALA A 173 -29.51 -15.42 2.67
N ARG A 174 -30.81 -15.54 2.98
CA ARG A 174 -31.49 -16.82 3.15
C ARG A 174 -31.63 -17.58 1.83
N LEU A 175 -31.92 -16.87 0.74
CA LEU A 175 -31.92 -17.47 -0.59
C LEU A 175 -30.52 -18.02 -0.95
N LEU A 176 -29.45 -17.30 -0.61
CA LEU A 176 -28.08 -17.80 -0.77
C LEU A 176 -27.82 -19.06 0.07
N ALA A 177 -28.22 -19.03 1.35
CA ALA A 177 -28.05 -20.16 2.26
C ALA A 177 -28.82 -21.41 1.79
N ASP A 178 -30.05 -21.26 1.30
CA ASP A 178 -30.87 -22.35 0.74
C ASP A 178 -30.20 -23.00 -0.48
N ARG A 179 -29.44 -22.21 -1.25
CA ARG A 179 -28.59 -22.69 -2.35
C ARG A 179 -27.21 -23.20 -1.91
N ASN A 180 -26.99 -23.41 -0.61
CA ASN A 180 -25.73 -23.81 0.02
C ASN A 180 -24.55 -22.84 -0.23
N ILE A 181 -24.84 -21.56 -0.44
CA ILE A 181 -23.84 -20.51 -0.64
C ILE A 181 -23.57 -19.83 0.71
N GLY A 182 -22.31 -19.85 1.14
CA GLY A 182 -21.94 -19.37 2.47
C GLY A 182 -20.41 -19.21 2.62
N PRO A 183 -19.85 -19.43 3.82
CA PRO A 183 -18.43 -19.19 4.07
C PRO A 183 -17.48 -19.96 3.14
N GLY A 184 -16.64 -19.22 2.42
CA GLY A 184 -15.70 -19.72 1.42
C GLY A 184 -16.21 -19.67 -0.03
N SER A 185 -17.49 -19.33 -0.24
CA SER A 185 -18.04 -19.06 -1.58
C SER A 185 -17.74 -17.62 -2.02
N ILE A 186 -17.64 -17.41 -3.33
CA ILE A 186 -17.64 -16.08 -3.95
C ILE A 186 -19.01 -15.87 -4.60
N VAL A 187 -19.61 -14.69 -4.44
CA VAL A 187 -20.87 -14.31 -5.10
C VAL A 187 -20.63 -13.05 -5.91
N ALA A 188 -20.87 -13.14 -7.22
CA ALA A 188 -20.78 -11.97 -8.09
C ALA A 188 -22.00 -11.07 -7.87
N LEU A 189 -21.79 -9.76 -7.87
CA LEU A 189 -22.82 -8.73 -7.73
C LEU A 189 -22.73 -7.79 -8.93
N ALA A 190 -23.67 -7.91 -9.86
CA ALA A 190 -23.80 -7.04 -11.02
C ALA A 190 -25.08 -6.20 -10.90
N LEU A 191 -25.00 -5.14 -10.09
CA LEU A 191 -26.10 -4.20 -9.85
C LEU A 191 -25.61 -2.78 -10.13
N PRO A 192 -26.44 -1.91 -10.72
CA PRO A 192 -26.15 -0.48 -10.80
C PRO A 192 -26.13 0.13 -9.39
N ARG A 193 -25.68 1.38 -9.28
CA ARG A 193 -25.73 2.12 -8.01
C ARG A 193 -27.18 2.29 -7.55
N SER A 194 -27.57 1.57 -6.50
CA SER A 194 -28.93 1.57 -5.96
C SER A 194 -28.95 1.17 -4.47
N LEU A 195 -30.12 1.28 -3.84
CA LEU A 195 -30.36 0.73 -2.50
C LEU A 195 -30.13 -0.80 -2.48
N ASP A 196 -30.48 -1.48 -3.57
CA ASP A 196 -30.37 -2.93 -3.69
C ASP A 196 -28.93 -3.40 -3.86
N LEU A 197 -28.03 -2.57 -4.41
CA LEU A 197 -26.59 -2.84 -4.38
C LEU A 197 -26.09 -2.98 -2.93
N VAL A 198 -26.50 -2.07 -2.05
CA VAL A 198 -26.10 -2.11 -0.63
C VAL A 198 -26.73 -3.31 0.07
N ALA A 199 -28.01 -3.62 -0.21
CA ALA A 199 -28.67 -4.81 0.30
C ALA A 199 -27.97 -6.10 -0.16
N GLY A 200 -27.56 -6.18 -1.43
CA GLY A 200 -26.82 -7.30 -2.01
C GLY A 200 -25.46 -7.53 -1.35
N LEU A 201 -24.67 -6.47 -1.17
CA LEU A 201 -23.37 -6.55 -0.47
C LEU A 201 -23.52 -7.06 0.97
N LEU A 202 -24.53 -6.56 1.69
CA LEU A 202 -24.84 -7.00 3.04
C LEU A 202 -25.35 -8.45 3.07
N ALA A 203 -26.21 -8.84 2.13
CA ALA A 203 -26.74 -10.20 2.04
C ALA A 203 -25.61 -11.24 1.87
N VAL A 204 -24.67 -10.98 0.96
CA VAL A 204 -23.49 -11.83 0.75
C VAL A 204 -22.65 -11.91 2.03
N SER A 205 -22.42 -10.77 2.69
CA SER A 205 -21.69 -10.71 3.96
C SER A 205 -22.40 -11.46 5.11
N LEU A 206 -23.73 -11.38 5.18
CA LEU A 206 -24.57 -12.06 6.19
C LEU A 206 -24.60 -13.57 5.98
N ALA A 207 -24.69 -14.02 4.72
CA ALA A 207 -24.51 -15.43 4.33
C ALA A 207 -23.08 -15.94 4.65
N GLY A 208 -22.13 -15.01 4.75
CA GLY A 208 -20.72 -15.28 5.07
C GLY A 208 -19.85 -15.53 3.85
N ALA A 209 -20.37 -15.29 2.65
CA ALA A 209 -19.63 -15.40 1.39
C ALA A 209 -18.85 -14.10 1.10
N ALA A 210 -17.91 -14.18 0.17
CA ALA A 210 -17.19 -13.03 -0.35
C ALA A 210 -17.93 -12.43 -1.56
N TYR A 211 -18.12 -11.13 -1.63
CA TYR A 211 -18.67 -10.52 -2.84
C TYR A 211 -17.59 -10.18 -3.89
N LEU A 212 -17.94 -10.38 -5.16
CA LEU A 212 -17.21 -9.88 -6.32
C LEU A 212 -18.05 -8.79 -6.99
N PRO A 213 -17.76 -7.50 -6.78
CA PRO A 213 -18.52 -6.45 -7.42
C PRO A 213 -18.16 -6.38 -8.91
N MET A 214 -19.18 -6.34 -9.75
CA MET A 214 -19.08 -6.23 -11.20
C MET A 214 -19.88 -5.02 -11.64
N ASP A 215 -19.22 -4.08 -12.32
CA ASP A 215 -19.90 -2.92 -12.89
C ASP A 215 -20.60 -3.34 -14.20
N PRO A 216 -21.95 -3.31 -14.28
CA PRO A 216 -22.68 -3.73 -15.48
C PRO A 216 -22.40 -2.88 -16.72
N ASP A 217 -21.74 -1.73 -16.57
CA ASP A 217 -21.33 -0.86 -17.68
C ASP A 217 -19.95 -1.26 -18.26
N TYR A 218 -19.27 -2.25 -17.68
CA TYR A 218 -18.04 -2.79 -18.27
C TYR A 218 -18.30 -3.56 -19.56
N PRO A 219 -17.31 -3.61 -20.48
CA PRO A 219 -17.40 -4.44 -21.67
C PRO A 219 -17.70 -5.90 -21.34
N ALA A 220 -18.51 -6.56 -22.17
CA ALA A 220 -18.95 -7.93 -21.96
C ALA A 220 -17.77 -8.91 -21.78
N ASP A 221 -16.69 -8.75 -22.56
CA ASP A 221 -15.49 -9.59 -22.46
C ASP A 221 -14.81 -9.46 -21.08
N ARG A 222 -14.84 -8.26 -20.49
CA ARG A 222 -14.29 -8.03 -19.14
C ARG A 222 -15.15 -8.71 -18.08
N LEU A 223 -16.47 -8.61 -18.21
CA LEU A 223 -17.40 -9.28 -17.30
C LEU A 223 -17.27 -10.80 -17.39
N ALA A 224 -17.20 -11.35 -18.61
CA ALA A 224 -16.99 -12.78 -18.84
C ALA A 224 -15.66 -13.25 -18.22
N TYR A 225 -14.56 -12.53 -18.47
CA TYR A 225 -13.27 -12.81 -17.85
C TYR A 225 -13.34 -12.87 -16.32
N MET A 226 -14.00 -11.89 -15.69
CA MET A 226 -14.15 -11.86 -14.23
C MET A 226 -14.93 -13.06 -13.70
N LEU A 227 -15.98 -13.49 -14.40
CA LEU A 227 -16.76 -14.67 -14.03
C LEU A 227 -15.95 -15.96 -14.20
N ASP A 228 -15.23 -16.09 -15.31
CA ASP A 228 -14.44 -17.29 -15.64
C ASP A 228 -13.25 -17.48 -14.68
N ASP A 229 -12.58 -16.39 -14.31
CA ASP A 229 -11.42 -16.41 -13.42
C ASP A 229 -11.83 -16.57 -11.95
N ALA A 230 -12.85 -15.82 -11.48
CA ALA A 230 -13.28 -15.90 -10.09
C ALA A 230 -14.15 -17.12 -9.76
N ARG A 231 -14.82 -17.71 -10.76
CA ARG A 231 -15.74 -18.85 -10.62
C ARG A 231 -16.71 -18.69 -9.43
N PRO A 232 -17.51 -17.61 -9.39
CA PRO A 232 -18.44 -17.39 -8.30
C PRO A 232 -19.49 -18.52 -8.24
N ALA A 233 -20.01 -18.79 -7.06
CA ALA A 233 -21.06 -19.80 -6.84
C ALA A 233 -22.44 -19.33 -7.35
N ALA A 234 -22.66 -18.02 -7.44
CA ALA A 234 -23.85 -17.41 -8.00
C ALA A 234 -23.57 -15.96 -8.47
N LEU A 235 -24.51 -15.42 -9.25
CA LEU A 235 -24.55 -14.03 -9.67
C LEU A 235 -25.84 -13.38 -9.18
N ILE A 236 -25.72 -12.30 -8.42
CA ILE A 236 -26.84 -11.45 -7.99
C ILE A 236 -26.93 -10.25 -8.92
N THR A 237 -28.14 -9.99 -9.44
CA THR A 237 -28.44 -8.82 -10.29
C THR A 237 -29.90 -8.39 -10.13
N ASP A 238 -30.36 -7.44 -10.92
CA ASP A 238 -31.77 -7.05 -11.05
C ASP A 238 -32.31 -7.50 -12.42
N ALA A 239 -33.64 -7.56 -12.54
CA ALA A 239 -34.27 -8.03 -13.79
C ALA A 239 -33.90 -7.17 -15.03
N ALA A 240 -33.63 -5.88 -14.85
CA ALA A 240 -33.29 -4.97 -15.95
C ALA A 240 -31.85 -5.16 -16.44
N THR A 241 -30.95 -5.49 -15.52
CA THR A 241 -29.51 -5.66 -15.77
C THR A 241 -29.20 -7.07 -16.26
N ALA A 242 -29.95 -8.09 -15.84
CA ALA A 242 -29.76 -9.49 -16.23
C ALA A 242 -29.59 -9.69 -17.74
N GLY A 243 -30.39 -9.00 -18.56
CA GLY A 243 -30.34 -9.11 -20.03
C GLY A 243 -29.10 -8.47 -20.69
N ARG A 244 -28.31 -7.68 -19.95
CA ARG A 244 -27.10 -7.02 -20.43
C ARG A 244 -25.82 -7.78 -20.10
N LEU A 245 -25.90 -8.75 -19.20
CA LEU A 245 -24.76 -9.53 -18.75
C LEU A 245 -24.36 -10.55 -19.85
N PRO A 246 -23.06 -10.87 -19.99
CA PRO A 246 -22.63 -11.91 -20.90
C PRO A 246 -23.28 -13.25 -20.52
N ALA A 247 -23.45 -14.14 -21.51
CA ALA A 247 -23.95 -15.48 -21.25
C ALA A 247 -23.05 -16.23 -20.26
N HIS A 248 -23.65 -16.90 -19.27
CA HIS A 248 -22.96 -17.64 -18.23
C HIS A 248 -23.81 -18.82 -17.74
N ASP A 249 -23.17 -19.85 -17.19
CA ASP A 249 -23.85 -21.04 -16.63
C ASP A 249 -24.12 -20.93 -15.12
N LEU A 250 -23.82 -19.77 -14.52
CA LEU A 250 -23.95 -19.53 -13.10
C LEU A 250 -25.42 -19.45 -12.65
N PRO A 251 -25.76 -19.92 -11.44
CA PRO A 251 -27.05 -19.64 -10.82
C PRO A 251 -27.28 -18.14 -10.72
N LEU A 252 -28.28 -17.64 -11.45
CA LEU A 252 -28.72 -16.25 -11.38
C LEU A 252 -29.71 -16.08 -10.21
N ILE A 253 -29.53 -15.02 -9.44
CA ILE A 253 -30.43 -14.60 -8.36
C ILE A 253 -30.80 -13.16 -8.63
N THR A 254 -32.09 -12.86 -8.75
CA THR A 254 -32.53 -11.47 -8.83
C THR A 254 -32.90 -10.94 -7.46
N VAL A 255 -32.65 -9.65 -7.23
CA VAL A 255 -33.11 -8.97 -6.01
C VAL A 255 -34.64 -9.02 -5.86
N ASP A 256 -35.36 -9.09 -6.98
CA ASP A 256 -36.82 -9.25 -7.03
C ASP A 256 -37.28 -10.64 -6.55
N GLU A 257 -36.54 -11.71 -6.90
CA GLU A 257 -36.83 -13.08 -6.43
C GLU A 257 -36.71 -13.17 -4.89
N ALA A 258 -35.68 -12.50 -4.35
CA ALA A 258 -35.43 -12.49 -2.91
C ALA A 258 -36.53 -11.77 -2.11
N ALA A 259 -37.29 -10.84 -2.69
CA ALA A 259 -38.38 -10.16 -1.99
C ALA A 259 -39.50 -11.12 -1.54
N GLY A 260 -39.61 -12.30 -2.15
CA GLY A 260 -40.55 -13.36 -1.74
C GLY A 260 -40.00 -14.32 -0.68
N PHE A 261 -38.72 -14.20 -0.29
CA PHE A 261 -38.08 -15.09 0.67
C PHE A 261 -38.26 -14.57 2.12
N PRO A 262 -38.34 -15.47 3.12
CA PRO A 262 -38.42 -15.05 4.53
C PRO A 262 -37.26 -14.13 4.90
N ASP A 263 -37.51 -13.09 5.69
CA ASP A 263 -36.55 -12.03 6.04
C ASP A 263 -35.95 -12.18 7.45
N GLY A 264 -36.11 -13.36 8.06
CA GLY A 264 -35.62 -13.62 9.41
C GLY A 264 -34.08 -13.65 9.52
N PRO A 265 -33.51 -13.57 10.73
CA PRO A 265 -32.06 -13.53 10.92
C PRO A 265 -31.39 -14.81 10.44
N ILE A 266 -30.30 -14.67 9.69
CA ILE A 266 -29.37 -15.77 9.41
C ILE A 266 -28.59 -16.11 10.67
N THR A 267 -28.55 -17.39 11.00
CA THR A 267 -27.82 -17.95 12.12
C THR A 267 -26.72 -18.88 11.64
N GLN A 268 -25.94 -19.41 12.58
CA GLN A 268 -24.94 -20.41 12.26
C GLN A 268 -25.53 -21.70 11.69
N ALA A 269 -26.80 -22.02 12.00
CA ALA A 269 -27.48 -23.22 11.49
C ALA A 269 -27.80 -23.12 9.99
N ASP A 270 -27.96 -21.89 9.48
CA ASP A 270 -28.22 -21.63 8.06
C ASP A 270 -26.92 -21.65 7.22
N ARG A 271 -25.74 -21.67 7.87
CA ARG A 271 -24.44 -21.60 7.18
C ARG A 271 -23.82 -22.98 7.03
N THR A 272 -23.12 -23.19 5.92
CA THR A 272 -22.40 -24.45 5.60
C THR A 272 -21.26 -24.76 6.59
N ARG A 273 -20.67 -23.74 7.21
CA ARG A 273 -19.67 -23.83 8.29
C ARG A 273 -19.61 -22.54 9.11
N PRO A 274 -18.87 -22.48 10.23
CA PRO A 274 -18.65 -21.24 10.97
C PRO A 274 -18.03 -20.13 10.12
N LEU A 275 -18.60 -18.93 10.20
CA LEU A 275 -18.02 -17.70 9.65
C LEU A 275 -17.00 -17.13 10.64
N THR A 276 -15.83 -16.75 10.15
CA THR A 276 -14.72 -16.25 10.93
C THR A 276 -14.16 -14.95 10.31
N PRO A 277 -13.48 -14.09 11.08
CA PRO A 277 -12.82 -12.90 10.53
C PRO A 277 -11.72 -13.19 9.49
N GLN A 278 -11.28 -14.44 9.37
CA GLN A 278 -10.28 -14.91 8.41
C GLN A 278 -10.91 -15.27 7.05
N ASP A 279 -12.24 -15.38 6.99
CA ASP A 279 -12.93 -15.65 5.73
C ASP A 279 -12.86 -14.43 4.80
N PRO A 280 -12.75 -14.65 3.48
CA PRO A 280 -12.69 -13.55 2.53
C PRO A 280 -14.00 -12.75 2.57
N ALA A 281 -13.88 -11.43 2.68
CA ALA A 281 -15.03 -10.52 2.64
C ALA A 281 -15.40 -10.12 1.21
N TYR A 282 -14.40 -10.01 0.32
CA TYR A 282 -14.58 -9.59 -1.05
C TYR A 282 -13.43 -10.05 -1.95
N VAL A 283 -13.66 -10.00 -3.26
CA VAL A 283 -12.65 -10.13 -4.31
C VAL A 283 -12.74 -8.90 -5.20
N ILE A 284 -11.67 -8.09 -5.27
CA ILE A 284 -11.63 -6.87 -6.10
C ILE A 284 -10.61 -7.04 -7.21
N TYR A 285 -11.06 -6.88 -8.45
CA TYR A 285 -10.17 -6.84 -9.62
C TYR A 285 -9.60 -5.44 -9.78
N THR A 286 -8.29 -5.34 -9.79
CA THR A 286 -7.55 -4.12 -10.15
C THR A 286 -7.19 -4.15 -11.64
N SER A 287 -6.83 -3.01 -12.22
CA SER A 287 -6.19 -3.00 -13.54
C SER A 287 -4.89 -3.79 -13.44
N GLY A 288 -4.89 -5.03 -13.91
CA GLY A 288 -3.67 -5.81 -14.12
C GLY A 288 -2.72 -5.10 -15.06
#